data_AF-A0A0K1QET1-F1
#
_entry.id   AF-A0A0K1QET1-F1
#
_cell.length_a   1.000
_cell.length_b   1.000
_cell.length_c   1.000
_cell.angle_alpha   90.00
_cell.angle_beta   90.00
_cell.angle_gamma   90.00
#
_symmetry.space_group_name_H-M   'P 1'
#
loop_
_entity.id
_entity.type
_entity.pdbx_description
1 polymer ?
#
loop_
_entity_poly.entity_id
_entity_poly.type
_entity_poly.pdbx_seq_one_letter_code
_entity_poly.pdbx_strand_id
1 'polypeptide(L)'
;MIARAGISPTQTTFSTSEQMAFWSALAEFAPNRDIGVQLGANKTPEQLNLAELAAMHAPTFDECLKRLARYKRLVCAEEVVITRDGDDIRIGFHWIRASEPIPHLLIECVFAALAKLVQNASNERLVPRRIELSRRRLSRVEPRLLKDHFGCSIEFDAANDRMVLAASDLARQFRPQNAERYARLFPTLEAGIAKRALTFTDEVQRHAQADGRRTDHDRAYRA
;
A
#
# COMPACT_ATOMS: atom_id res chain seq x y z
N MET A 1 7.91 -7.24 21.31
CA MET A 1 7.30 -6.68 20.09
C MET A 1 5.95 -7.33 19.80
N ILE A 2 5.90 -8.62 19.43
CA ILE A 2 4.67 -9.37 19.08
C ILE A 2 3.59 -9.29 20.18
N ALA A 3 3.94 -9.55 21.45
CA ALA A 3 3.00 -9.47 22.57
C ALA A 3 2.47 -8.04 22.86
N ARG A 4 3.23 -6.99 22.54
CA ARG A 4 2.78 -5.58 22.70
C ARG A 4 1.84 -5.15 21.58
N ALA A 5 1.92 -5.76 20.41
CA ALA A 5 1.00 -5.55 19.31
C ALA A 5 -0.31 -6.36 19.45
N GLY A 6 -0.48 -7.11 20.55
CA GLY A 6 -1.63 -7.98 20.77
C GLY A 6 -1.68 -9.20 19.84
N ILE A 7 -0.59 -9.48 19.11
CA ILE A 7 -0.53 -10.51 18.09
C ILE A 7 -0.12 -11.85 18.71
N SER A 8 -0.86 -12.91 18.37
CA SER A 8 -0.42 -14.29 18.68
C SER A 8 0.66 -14.76 17.69
N PRO A 9 1.71 -15.48 18.13
CA PRO A 9 2.74 -16.02 17.24
C PRO A 9 2.24 -17.01 16.16
N THR A 10 1.04 -17.57 16.35
CA THR A 10 0.41 -18.54 15.42
C THR A 10 -0.65 -17.91 14.52
N GLN A 11 -0.89 -16.61 14.64
CA GLN A 11 -1.92 -15.90 13.90
C GLN A 11 -1.51 -15.70 12.44
N THR A 12 -2.40 -16.09 11.53
CA THR A 12 -2.19 -16.02 10.07
C THR A 12 -2.94 -14.89 9.38
N THR A 13 -3.81 -14.18 10.12
CA THR A 13 -4.61 -13.05 9.61
C THR A 13 -4.57 -11.89 10.61
N PHE A 14 -4.43 -10.67 10.09
CA PHE A 14 -4.28 -9.46 10.90
C PHE A 14 -5.34 -8.43 10.53
N SER A 15 -5.93 -7.79 11.53
CA SER A 15 -6.72 -6.58 11.34
C SER A 15 -5.82 -5.39 11.00
N THR A 16 -6.39 -4.34 10.39
CA THR A 16 -5.66 -3.09 10.13
C THR A 16 -5.03 -2.52 11.41
N SER A 17 -5.75 -2.59 12.54
CA SER A 17 -5.28 -2.07 13.82
C SER A 17 -4.07 -2.83 14.35
N GLU A 18 -4.08 -4.17 14.29
CA GLU A 18 -2.94 -5.00 14.71
C GLU A 18 -1.73 -4.76 13.81
N GLN A 19 -1.95 -4.58 12.50
CA GLN A 19 -0.89 -4.22 11.58
C GLN A 19 -0.28 -2.85 11.94
N MET A 20 -1.09 -1.82 12.19
CA MET A 20 -0.59 -0.50 12.62
C MET A 20 0.17 -0.60 13.96
N ALA A 21 -0.37 -1.32 14.94
CA ALA A 21 0.28 -1.53 16.23
C ALA A 21 1.63 -2.23 16.10
N PHE A 22 1.73 -3.22 15.20
CA PHE A 22 3.01 -3.88 14.88
C PHE A 22 4.04 -2.90 14.33
N TRP A 23 3.67 -2.09 13.33
CA TRP A 23 4.57 -1.12 12.72
C TRP A 23 4.97 0.00 13.68
N SER A 24 4.04 0.47 14.52
CA SER A 24 4.32 1.42 15.60
C SER A 24 5.29 0.85 16.62
N ALA A 25 5.07 -0.39 17.09
CA ALA A 25 5.98 -1.06 18.01
C ALA A 25 7.37 -1.24 17.37
N LEU A 26 7.44 -1.62 16.10
CA LEU A 26 8.71 -1.74 15.39
C LEU A 26 9.47 -0.41 15.37
N ALA A 27 8.77 0.71 15.16
CA ALA A 27 9.38 2.04 15.16
C ALA A 27 9.97 2.45 16.52
N GLU A 28 9.38 2.00 17.63
CA GLU A 28 9.93 2.25 18.97
C GLU A 28 11.18 1.42 19.27
N PHE A 29 11.22 0.17 18.78
CA PHE A 29 12.27 -0.79 19.14
C PHE A 29 13.43 -0.86 18.16
N ALA A 30 13.30 -0.29 16.96
CA ALA A 30 14.32 -0.37 15.94
C ALA A 30 15.54 0.52 16.27
N PRO A 31 16.74 -0.06 16.48
CA PRO A 31 17.96 0.73 16.67
C PRO A 31 18.40 1.40 15.36
N ASN A 32 18.01 0.82 14.22
CA ASN A 32 18.36 1.27 12.88
C ASN A 32 17.28 2.19 12.32
N ARG A 33 17.65 3.44 12.05
CA ARG A 33 16.73 4.48 11.55
C ARG A 33 16.26 4.27 10.10
N ASP A 34 16.81 3.28 9.40
CA ASP A 34 16.47 2.92 8.02
C ASP A 34 15.73 1.58 7.91
N ILE A 35 15.29 0.98 9.02
CA ILE A 35 14.71 -0.37 9.00
C ILE A 35 13.48 -0.50 8.08
N GLY A 36 12.65 0.55 7.98
CA GLY A 36 11.48 0.57 7.10
C GLY A 36 11.91 0.41 5.65
N VAL A 37 12.88 1.22 5.23
CA VAL A 37 13.52 1.11 3.92
C VAL A 37 14.13 -0.28 3.69
N GLN A 38 14.89 -0.80 4.66
CA GLN A 38 15.53 -2.12 4.53
C GLN A 38 14.51 -3.25 4.35
N LEU A 39 13.41 -3.22 5.09
CA LEU A 39 12.35 -4.22 4.98
C LEU A 39 11.68 -4.19 3.60
N GLY A 40 11.44 -3.00 3.04
CA GLY A 40 10.88 -2.89 1.69
C GLY A 40 11.87 -3.26 0.59
N ALA A 41 13.12 -2.80 0.71
CA ALA A 41 14.16 -2.96 -0.31
C ALA A 41 14.67 -4.40 -0.45
N ASN A 42 14.69 -5.15 0.65
CA ASN A 42 15.18 -6.52 0.70
C ASN A 42 14.07 -7.57 0.56
N LYS A 43 12.86 -7.15 0.16
CA LYS A 43 11.73 -8.07 -0.03
C LYS A 43 12.05 -9.08 -1.13
N THR A 44 11.98 -10.37 -0.81
CA THR A 44 12.25 -11.45 -1.75
C THR A 44 11.00 -11.83 -2.54
N PRO A 45 11.12 -12.47 -3.73
CA PRO A 45 9.98 -12.93 -4.51
C PRO A 45 8.99 -13.81 -3.73
N GLU A 46 9.49 -14.62 -2.79
CA GLU A 46 8.70 -15.52 -1.95
C GLU A 46 7.85 -14.76 -0.91
N GLN A 47 8.21 -13.52 -0.60
CA GLN A 47 7.49 -12.64 0.33
C GLN A 47 6.44 -11.77 -0.38
N LEU A 48 6.35 -11.85 -1.71
CA LEU A 48 5.36 -11.09 -2.47
C LEU A 48 3.96 -11.67 -2.25
N ASN A 49 3.02 -10.80 -1.92
CA ASN A 49 1.61 -11.19 -1.89
C ASN A 49 1.05 -11.31 -3.32
N LEU A 50 -0.18 -11.84 -3.45
CA LEU A 50 -0.78 -12.06 -4.77
C LEU A 50 -0.97 -10.77 -5.59
N ALA A 51 -1.19 -9.62 -4.94
CA ALA A 51 -1.30 -8.34 -5.64
C ALA A 51 0.06 -7.88 -6.19
N GLU A 52 1.11 -8.02 -5.41
CA GLU A 52 2.48 -7.71 -5.81
C GLU A 52 2.97 -8.65 -6.92
N LEU A 53 2.66 -9.94 -6.85
CA LEU A 53 2.93 -10.90 -7.92
C LEU A 53 2.19 -10.51 -9.22
N ALA A 54 0.89 -10.23 -9.14
CA ALA A 54 0.11 -9.79 -10.29
C ALA A 54 0.69 -8.52 -10.94
N ALA A 55 1.14 -7.57 -10.13
CA ALA A 55 1.73 -6.32 -10.56
C ALA A 55 3.13 -6.50 -11.17
N MET A 56 3.98 -7.33 -10.57
CA MET A 56 5.33 -7.66 -11.07
C MET A 56 5.27 -8.28 -12.48
N HIS A 57 4.20 -9.03 -12.78
CA HIS A 57 3.97 -9.65 -14.09
C HIS A 57 3.13 -8.79 -15.05
N ALA A 58 3.04 -7.49 -14.81
CA ALA A 58 2.44 -6.55 -15.76
C ALA A 58 3.37 -6.31 -16.97
N PRO A 59 2.82 -5.96 -18.14
CA PRO A 59 3.61 -5.60 -19.32
C PRO A 59 4.29 -4.22 -19.19
N THR A 60 3.68 -3.28 -18.46
CA THR A 60 4.17 -1.92 -18.28
C THR A 60 4.08 -1.49 -16.83
N PHE A 61 4.79 -0.40 -16.48
CA PHE A 61 4.67 0.19 -15.16
C PHE A 61 3.27 0.76 -14.88
N ASP A 62 2.60 1.35 -15.88
CA ASP A 62 1.20 1.78 -15.76
C ASP A 62 0.27 0.62 -15.36
N GLU A 63 0.41 -0.53 -16.04
CA GLU A 63 -0.39 -1.70 -15.75
C GLU A 63 -0.04 -2.36 -14.40
N CYS A 64 1.24 -2.28 -13.99
CA CYS A 64 1.68 -2.67 -12.65
C CYS A 64 0.95 -1.88 -11.57
N LEU A 65 0.93 -0.55 -11.70
CA LEU A 65 0.25 0.33 -10.74
C LEU A 65 -1.26 0.09 -10.71
N LYS A 66 -1.91 -0.13 -11.86
CA LYS A 66 -3.32 -0.50 -11.94
C LYS A 66 -3.62 -1.81 -11.21
N ARG A 67 -2.78 -2.83 -11.39
CA ARG A 67 -2.92 -4.11 -10.69
C ARG A 67 -2.70 -3.98 -9.19
N LEU A 68 -1.72 -3.19 -8.76
CA LEU A 68 -1.53 -2.89 -7.33
C LEU A 68 -2.77 -2.18 -6.76
N ALA A 69 -3.26 -1.13 -7.39
CA ALA A 69 -4.44 -0.39 -6.93
C ALA A 69 -5.69 -1.28 -6.87
N ARG A 70 -5.87 -2.18 -7.85
CA ARG A 70 -7.00 -3.12 -7.91
C ARG A 70 -6.91 -4.20 -6.84
N TYR A 71 -5.77 -4.88 -6.73
CA TYR A 71 -5.65 -6.10 -5.94
C TYR A 71 -5.11 -5.88 -4.53
N LYS A 72 -4.43 -4.78 -4.21
CA LYS A 72 -3.94 -4.55 -2.83
C LYS A 72 -5.08 -4.60 -1.83
N ARG A 73 -6.24 -4.05 -2.19
CA ARG A 73 -7.45 -4.08 -1.35
C ARG A 73 -7.83 -5.50 -0.90
N LEU A 74 -7.51 -6.55 -1.66
CA LEU A 74 -7.77 -7.95 -1.30
C LEU A 74 -6.83 -8.50 -0.24
N VAL A 75 -5.56 -8.12 -0.31
CA VAL A 75 -4.47 -8.71 0.48
C VAL A 75 -4.10 -7.86 1.68
N CYS A 76 -4.37 -6.56 1.63
CA CYS A 76 -4.22 -5.61 2.72
C CYS A 76 -5.35 -4.58 2.65
N ALA A 77 -5.70 -3.98 3.79
CA ALA A 77 -6.65 -2.87 3.85
C ALA A 77 -5.96 -1.57 3.36
N GLU A 78 -5.35 -1.60 2.18
CA GLU A 78 -4.53 -0.54 1.62
C GLU A 78 -4.98 -0.24 0.19
N GLU A 79 -5.07 1.03 -0.14
CA GLU A 79 -5.40 1.56 -1.45
C GLU A 79 -4.22 2.35 -2.01
N VAL A 80 -3.86 2.06 -3.25
CA VAL A 80 -2.82 2.80 -3.96
C VAL A 80 -3.49 3.98 -4.67
N VAL A 81 -3.13 5.19 -4.26
CA VAL A 81 -3.69 6.43 -4.80
C VAL A 81 -2.71 7.02 -5.80
N ILE A 82 -3.12 7.10 -7.06
CA ILE A 82 -2.29 7.57 -8.16
C ILE A 82 -2.94 8.83 -8.73
N THR A 83 -2.19 9.92 -8.77
CA THR A 83 -2.65 11.19 -9.36
C THR A 83 -1.66 11.66 -10.41
N ARG A 84 -2.17 12.21 -11.51
CA ARG A 84 -1.36 12.82 -12.58
C ARG A 84 -1.51 14.33 -12.50
N ASP A 85 -0.39 15.03 -12.67
CA ASP A 85 -0.33 16.48 -12.63
C ASP A 85 0.79 16.96 -13.55
N GLY A 86 0.41 17.42 -14.75
CA GLY A 86 1.37 17.72 -15.81
C GLY A 86 2.28 16.53 -16.11
N ASP A 87 3.59 16.76 -15.96
CA ASP A 87 4.64 15.76 -16.19
C ASP A 87 4.96 14.91 -14.95
N ASP A 88 4.26 15.11 -13.84
CA ASP A 88 4.44 14.37 -12.59
C ASP A 88 3.32 13.33 -12.40
N ILE A 89 3.69 12.22 -11.79
CA ILE A 89 2.76 11.26 -11.21
C ILE A 89 3.09 11.09 -9.75
N ARG A 90 2.07 11.26 -8.90
CA ARG A 90 2.20 11.10 -7.45
C ARG A 90 1.50 9.83 -7.03
N ILE A 91 2.26 8.94 -6.39
CA ILE A 91 1.79 7.67 -5.85
C ILE A 91 1.80 7.79 -4.33
N GLY A 92 0.65 7.58 -3.71
CA GLY A 92 0.54 7.44 -2.26
C GLY A 92 -0.19 6.16 -1.89
N PHE A 93 -0.18 5.86 -0.59
CA PHE A 93 -0.86 4.70 -0.04
C PHE A 93 -1.80 5.14 1.07
N HIS A 94 -3.03 4.63 1.05
CA HIS A 94 -4.05 4.93 2.04
C HIS A 94 -4.52 3.64 2.70
N TRP A 95 -4.49 3.58 4.04
CA TRP A 95 -4.97 2.42 4.77
C TRP A 95 -6.44 2.58 5.16
N ILE A 96 -7.28 1.77 4.53
CA ILE A 96 -8.71 1.71 4.78
C ILE A 96 -8.94 1.26 6.22
N ARG A 97 -9.73 2.05 6.96
CA ARG A 97 -10.05 1.82 8.39
C ARG A 97 -8.87 1.98 9.35
N ALA A 98 -7.78 2.64 8.95
CA ALA A 98 -6.80 3.11 9.92
C ALA A 98 -7.42 4.28 10.72
N SER A 99 -7.60 4.09 12.02
CA SER A 99 -8.03 5.13 12.96
C SER A 99 -6.84 5.89 13.58
N GLU A 100 -5.65 5.31 13.50
CA GLU A 100 -4.41 5.86 14.04
C GLU A 100 -3.54 6.47 12.93
N PRO A 101 -2.61 7.40 13.26
CA PRO A 101 -1.61 7.88 12.32
C PRO A 101 -0.81 6.73 11.72
N ILE A 102 -0.56 6.79 10.41
CA ILE A 102 0.22 5.75 9.74
C ILE A 102 1.67 5.79 10.22
N PRO A 103 2.25 4.66 10.67
CA PRO A 103 3.63 4.63 11.12
C PRO A 103 4.60 4.99 9.99
N HIS A 104 5.55 5.88 10.27
CA HIS A 104 6.51 6.35 9.26
C HIS A 104 7.32 5.22 8.61
N LEU A 105 7.70 4.20 9.38
CA LEU A 105 8.43 3.03 8.86
C LEU A 105 7.60 2.25 7.83
N LEU A 106 6.27 2.23 7.98
CA LEU A 106 5.39 1.58 7.02
C LEU A 106 5.39 2.35 5.69
N ILE A 107 5.34 3.69 5.72
CA ILE A 107 5.45 4.55 4.53
C ILE A 107 6.79 4.30 3.80
N GLU A 108 7.90 4.32 4.53
CA GLU A 108 9.23 4.04 3.96
C GLU A 108 9.31 2.64 3.36
N CYS A 109 8.75 1.64 4.06
CA CYS A 109 8.70 0.26 3.60
C CYS A 109 7.90 0.13 2.30
N VAL A 110 6.71 0.72 2.19
CA VAL A 110 5.91 0.58 0.96
C VAL A 110 6.54 1.31 -0.22
N PHE A 111 7.20 2.46 -0.01
CA PHE A 111 7.94 3.14 -1.07
C PHE A 111 9.16 2.34 -1.52
N ALA A 112 9.96 1.83 -0.59
CA ALA A 112 11.10 0.97 -0.92
C ALA A 112 10.66 -0.33 -1.62
N ALA A 113 9.57 -0.94 -1.15
CA ALA A 113 8.99 -2.14 -1.76
C ALA A 113 8.48 -1.88 -3.19
N LEU A 114 7.83 -0.74 -3.44
CA LEU A 114 7.40 -0.37 -4.79
C LEU A 114 8.61 -0.18 -5.72
N ALA A 115 9.64 0.55 -5.28
CA ALA A 115 10.86 0.74 -6.07
C ALA A 115 11.55 -0.60 -6.36
N LYS A 116 11.60 -1.50 -5.37
CA LYS A 116 12.17 -2.84 -5.53
C LYS A 116 11.34 -3.71 -6.49
N LEU A 117 10.02 -3.66 -6.39
CA LEU A 117 9.11 -4.38 -7.29
C LEU A 117 9.35 -3.97 -8.74
N VAL A 118 9.42 -2.66 -9.01
CA VAL A 118 9.68 -2.12 -10.35
C VAL A 118 11.08 -2.50 -10.83
N GLN A 119 12.09 -2.44 -9.95
CA GLN A 119 13.44 -2.89 -10.29
C GLN A 119 13.46 -4.36 -10.70
N ASN A 120 12.77 -5.23 -9.97
CA ASN A 120 12.71 -6.66 -10.29
C ASN A 120 11.93 -6.93 -11.58
N ALA A 121 10.88 -6.16 -11.85
CA ALA A 121 10.04 -6.35 -13.04
C ALA A 121 10.67 -5.78 -14.34
N SER A 122 11.42 -4.69 -14.23
CA SER A 122 12.05 -4.01 -15.38
C SER A 122 13.55 -4.29 -15.54
N ASN A 123 14.20 -4.86 -14.53
CA ASN A 123 15.66 -5.00 -14.39
C ASN A 123 16.44 -3.67 -14.33
N GLU A 124 15.78 -2.54 -14.11
CA GLU A 124 16.46 -1.25 -14.01
C GLU A 124 15.91 -0.46 -12.81
N ARG A 125 16.75 0.34 -12.16
CA ARG A 125 16.37 1.04 -10.93
C ARG A 125 15.28 2.08 -11.21
N LEU A 126 14.26 2.14 -10.35
CA LEU A 126 13.32 3.26 -10.31
C LEU A 126 13.92 4.37 -9.44
N VAL A 127 14.16 5.54 -10.03
CA VAL A 127 14.63 6.73 -9.31
C VAL A 127 13.53 7.78 -9.37
N PRO A 128 12.81 8.05 -8.26
CA PRO A 128 11.79 9.08 -8.22
C PRO A 128 12.37 10.47 -8.48
N ARG A 129 11.54 11.43 -8.89
CA ARG A 129 11.93 12.85 -8.90
C ARG A 129 12.14 13.35 -7.47
N ARG A 130 11.24 12.96 -6.57
CA ARG A 130 11.28 13.24 -5.13
C ARG A 130 10.42 12.28 -4.35
N ILE A 131 10.71 12.16 -3.05
CA ILE A 131 9.81 11.59 -2.05
C ILE A 131 9.28 12.74 -1.19
N GLU A 132 7.96 12.88 -1.14
CA GLU A 132 7.24 13.79 -0.25
C GLU A 132 6.82 12.99 0.99
N LEU A 133 7.14 13.49 2.18
CA LEU A 133 6.77 12.89 3.47
C LEU A 133 5.98 13.91 4.28
N SER A 134 4.82 13.51 4.77
CA SER A 134 3.93 14.40 5.54
C SER A 134 4.48 14.72 6.93
N ARG A 135 5.30 13.81 7.45
CA ARG A 135 5.93 13.94 8.76
C ARG A 135 7.09 14.93 8.77
N ARG A 136 7.39 15.40 9.98
CA ARG A 136 8.66 16.07 10.29
C ARG A 136 9.83 15.08 10.19
N ARG A 137 11.00 15.65 9.91
CA ARG A 137 12.29 14.95 10.04
C ARG A 137 12.51 14.48 11.48
N LEU A 138 12.95 13.23 11.64
CA LEU A 138 13.17 12.60 12.94
C LEU A 138 14.60 12.76 13.46
N SER A 139 15.58 12.99 12.57
CA SER A 139 16.99 13.17 12.97
C SER A 139 17.83 13.86 11.92
N ARG A 140 19.00 14.39 12.31
CA ARG A 140 19.95 15.02 11.39
C ARG A 140 20.55 14.09 10.32
N VAL A 141 20.48 12.77 10.47
CA VAL A 141 21.11 11.84 9.51
C VAL A 141 20.11 11.28 8.49
N GLU A 142 18.83 11.18 8.88
CA GLU A 142 17.76 10.55 8.11
C GLU A 142 17.63 11.03 6.65
N PRO A 143 17.59 12.34 6.32
CA PRO A 143 17.42 12.76 4.92
C PRO A 143 18.51 12.24 4.00
N ARG A 144 19.74 12.09 4.52
CA ARG A 144 20.85 11.54 3.74
C ARG A 144 20.64 10.05 3.50
N LEU A 145 20.23 9.29 4.51
CA LEU A 145 19.95 7.85 4.37
C LEU A 145 18.85 7.58 3.34
N LEU A 146 17.75 8.34 3.42
CA LEU A 146 16.64 8.23 2.47
C LEU A 146 17.06 8.64 1.06
N LYS A 147 17.82 9.74 0.94
CA LYS A 147 18.36 10.19 -0.36
C LYS A 147 19.31 9.16 -0.97
N ASP A 148 20.22 8.58 -0.19
CA ASP A 148 21.17 7.57 -0.67
C ASP A 148 20.41 6.32 -1.16
N HIS A 149 19.33 5.93 -0.47
CA HIS A 149 18.48 4.82 -0.87
C HIS A 149 17.64 5.10 -2.13
N PHE A 150 16.84 6.17 -2.14
CA PHE A 150 15.92 6.45 -3.25
C PHE A 150 16.61 7.10 -4.46
N GLY A 151 17.78 7.70 -4.27
CA GLY A 151 18.54 8.39 -5.32
C GLY A 151 17.97 9.76 -5.70
N CYS A 152 17.10 10.34 -4.87
CA CYS A 152 16.37 11.57 -5.19
C CYS A 152 16.25 12.52 -3.99
N SER A 153 15.62 13.67 -4.20
CA SER A 153 15.35 14.63 -3.13
C SER A 153 14.26 14.13 -2.18
N ILE A 154 14.36 14.48 -0.91
CA ILE A 154 13.38 14.13 0.14
C ILE A 154 12.81 15.42 0.71
N GLU A 155 11.50 15.59 0.60
CA GLU A 155 10.75 16.73 1.11
C GLU A 155 9.96 16.29 2.33
N PHE A 156 10.19 16.95 3.46
CA PHE A 156 9.46 16.73 4.71
C PHE A 156 8.40 17.82 4.89
N ASP A 157 7.47 17.62 5.83
CA ASP A 157 6.39 18.56 6.11
C ASP A 157 5.47 18.80 4.89
N ALA A 158 5.38 17.81 3.99
CA ALA A 158 4.49 17.86 2.84
C ALA A 158 3.03 17.67 3.25
N ALA A 159 2.09 17.96 2.35
CA ALA A 159 0.67 17.74 2.63
C ALA A 159 0.31 16.25 2.77
N ASN A 160 1.00 15.37 2.04
CA ASN A 160 0.75 13.93 2.00
C ASN A 160 2.05 13.16 1.74
N ASP A 161 2.12 11.91 2.19
CA ASP A 161 3.20 11.00 1.81
C ASP A 161 3.04 10.55 0.34
N ARG A 162 3.99 10.91 -0.52
CA ARG A 162 3.96 10.59 -1.95
C ARG A 162 5.35 10.21 -2.50
N MET A 163 5.38 9.20 -3.36
CA MET A 163 6.47 9.00 -4.31
C MET A 163 6.12 9.72 -5.61
N VAL A 164 6.97 10.65 -6.05
CA VAL A 164 6.73 11.43 -7.27
C VAL A 164 7.65 10.97 -8.39
N LEU A 165 7.07 10.63 -9.53
CA LEU A 165 7.74 10.07 -10.70
C LEU A 165 7.46 10.93 -11.93
N ALA A 166 8.27 10.77 -12.98
CA ALA A 166 7.96 11.38 -14.25
C ALA A 166 6.78 10.62 -14.89
N ALA A 167 5.85 11.32 -15.53
CA ALA A 167 4.75 10.69 -16.25
C ALA A 167 5.23 9.73 -17.35
N SER A 168 6.41 9.99 -17.93
CA SER A 168 7.07 9.11 -18.88
C SER A 168 7.46 7.75 -18.29
N ASP A 169 7.67 7.64 -16.98
CA ASP A 169 8.02 6.36 -16.34
C ASP A 169 6.94 5.30 -16.52
N LEU A 170 5.67 5.71 -16.71
CA LEU A 170 4.56 4.79 -16.95
C LEU A 170 4.68 3.96 -18.22
N ALA A 171 5.34 4.51 -19.26
CA ALA A 171 5.53 3.85 -20.54
C ALA A 171 6.60 2.74 -20.47
N ARG A 172 7.31 2.65 -19.35
CA ARG A 172 8.38 1.68 -19.13
C ARG A 172 7.87 0.25 -19.28
N GLN A 173 8.54 -0.48 -20.16
CA GLN A 173 8.24 -1.88 -20.43
C GLN A 173 8.86 -2.77 -19.36
N PHE A 174 8.09 -3.72 -18.88
CA PHE A 174 8.56 -4.76 -17.98
C PHE A 174 8.98 -5.99 -18.77
N ARG A 175 9.85 -6.81 -18.18
CA ARG A 175 10.30 -8.08 -18.75
C ARG A 175 9.94 -9.23 -17.79
N PRO A 176 8.64 -9.48 -17.59
CA PRO A 176 8.19 -10.42 -16.57
C PRO A 176 8.58 -11.85 -16.96
N GLN A 177 9.44 -12.47 -16.16
CA GLN A 177 9.75 -13.90 -16.31
C GLN A 177 8.52 -14.73 -15.97
N ASN A 178 8.29 -15.85 -16.66
CA ASN A 178 7.22 -16.80 -16.35
C ASN A 178 5.80 -16.22 -16.32
N ALA A 179 5.53 -15.12 -17.04
CA ALA A 179 4.24 -14.41 -16.99
C ALA A 179 3.01 -15.32 -17.22
N GLU A 180 3.12 -16.33 -18.10
CA GLU A 180 2.05 -17.30 -18.36
C GLU A 180 1.66 -18.14 -17.14
N ARG A 181 2.63 -18.44 -16.25
CA ARG A 181 2.36 -19.19 -15.02
C ARG A 181 1.54 -18.36 -14.04
N TYR A 182 1.86 -17.07 -13.93
CA TYR A 182 1.17 -16.14 -13.04
C TYR A 182 -0.16 -15.66 -13.58
N ALA A 183 -0.38 -15.74 -14.90
CA ALA A 183 -1.67 -15.44 -15.51
C ALA A 183 -2.82 -16.30 -14.93
N ARG A 184 -2.50 -17.52 -14.45
CA ARG A 184 -3.45 -18.41 -13.78
C ARG A 184 -3.97 -17.87 -12.44
N LEU A 185 -3.30 -16.87 -11.85
CA LEU A 185 -3.73 -16.24 -10.60
C LEU A 185 -4.83 -15.19 -10.83
N PHE A 186 -4.93 -14.62 -12.03
CA PHE A 186 -5.88 -13.53 -12.31
C PHE A 186 -7.34 -13.93 -12.10
N PRO A 187 -7.84 -15.12 -12.55
CA PRO A 187 -9.21 -15.52 -12.29
C PRO A 187 -9.56 -15.57 -10.79
N THR A 188 -8.65 -16.08 -9.95
CA THR A 188 -8.83 -16.13 -8.50
C THR A 188 -8.87 -14.74 -7.87
N LEU A 189 -7.98 -13.84 -8.32
CA LEU A 189 -7.96 -12.45 -7.87
C LEU A 189 -9.25 -11.71 -8.27
N GLU A 190 -9.70 -11.87 -9.51
CA GLU A 190 -10.94 -11.27 -10.01
C GLU A 190 -12.17 -11.79 -9.28
N ALA A 191 -12.27 -13.09 -9.03
CA ALA A 191 -13.33 -13.68 -8.21
C ALA A 191 -13.33 -13.10 -6.78
N GLY A 192 -12.15 -12.88 -6.21
CA GLY A 192 -11.99 -12.22 -4.90
C GLY A 192 -12.52 -10.78 -4.89
N ILE A 193 -12.21 -9.98 -5.93
CA ILE A 193 -12.75 -8.62 -6.08
C ILE A 193 -14.27 -8.65 -6.20
N ALA A 194 -14.82 -9.48 -7.08
CA ALA A 194 -16.25 -9.59 -7.31
C ALA A 194 -17.01 -9.99 -6.03
N LYS A 195 -16.49 -10.97 -5.29
CA LYS A 195 -17.08 -11.39 -4.01
C LYS A 195 -17.11 -10.25 -3.00
N ARG A 196 -16.04 -9.46 -2.88
CA ARG A 196 -16.00 -8.28 -1.98
C ARG A 196 -16.98 -7.20 -2.42
N ALA A 197 -17.12 -6.95 -3.71
CA ALA A 197 -18.09 -5.97 -4.22
C ALA A 197 -19.53 -6.37 -3.88
N LEU A 198 -19.86 -7.67 -3.98
CA LEU A 198 -21.16 -8.21 -3.58
C LEU A 198 -21.38 -8.09 -2.06
N THR A 199 -20.39 -8.49 -1.25
CA THR A 199 -20.49 -8.35 0.23
C THR A 199 -20.67 -6.89 0.65
N PHE A 200 -19.93 -5.96 0.04
CA PHE A 200 -20.08 -4.53 0.32
C PHE A 200 -21.48 -4.01 -0.07
N THR A 201 -22.01 -4.44 -1.21
CA THR A 201 -23.36 -4.06 -1.66
C THR A 201 -24.42 -4.59 -0.70
N ASP A 202 -24.28 -5.85 -0.24
CA ASP A 202 -25.17 -6.46 0.74
C ASP A 202 -25.11 -5.73 2.10
N GLU A 203 -23.92 -5.34 2.55
CA GLU A 203 -23.74 -4.57 3.79
C GLU A 203 -24.39 -3.19 3.71
N VAL A 204 -24.21 -2.47 2.59
CA VAL A 204 -24.85 -1.16 2.35
C VAL A 204 -26.38 -1.30 2.30
N GLN A 205 -26.90 -2.33 1.63
CA GLN A 205 -28.35 -2.58 1.58
C GLN A 205 -28.93 -2.94 2.95
N ARG A 206 -28.24 -3.76 3.75
CA ARG A 206 -28.66 -4.07 5.12
C ARG A 206 -28.65 -2.85 6.02
N HIS A 207 -27.64 -1.99 5.90
CA HIS A 207 -27.57 -0.75 6.68
C HIS A 207 -28.71 0.21 6.29
N ALA A 208 -28.94 0.41 4.99
CA ALA A 208 -30.04 1.24 4.49
C ALA A 208 -31.43 0.70 4.89
N GLN A 209 -31.63 -0.62 4.93
CA GLN A 209 -32.87 -1.25 5.40
C GLN A 209 -33.04 -1.15 6.93
N ALA A 210 -31.95 -1.19 7.70
CA ALA A 210 -31.97 -1.01 9.15
C ALA A 210 -32.30 0.44 9.52
N ASP A 211 -31.75 1.42 8.79
CA ASP A 211 -32.06 2.84 8.97
C ASP A 211 -33.48 3.16 8.51
N GLY A 212 -33.94 2.58 7.40
CA GLY A 212 -35.33 2.70 6.92
C GLY A 212 -36.36 2.18 7.94
N ARG A 213 -36.07 1.04 8.59
CA ARG A 213 -36.94 0.49 9.65
C ARG A 213 -36.94 1.34 10.92
N ARG A 214 -35.84 2.01 11.27
CA ARG A 214 -35.80 2.98 12.38
C ARG A 214 -36.64 4.22 12.08
N THR A 215 -36.55 4.75 10.85
CA THR A 215 -37.38 5.90 10.46
C THR A 215 -38.88 5.60 10.40
N ASP A 216 -39.26 4.36 10.10
CA ASP A 216 -40.66 3.93 10.08
C ASP A 216 -41.20 3.64 11.50
N HIS A 217 -40.35 3.11 12.39
CA HIS A 217 -40.69 2.93 13.81
C HIS A 217 -40.90 4.26 14.55
N ASP A 218 -40.10 5.30 14.25
CA ASP A 218 -40.28 6.64 14.81
C ASP A 218 -41.50 7.39 14.24
N ARG A 219 -41.99 7.00 13.05
CA ARG A 219 -43.19 7.56 12.44
C ARG A 219 -44.48 6.93 12.97
N ALA A 220 -44.43 5.66 13.36
CA ALA A 220 -45.56 4.93 13.95
C ALA A 220 -45.87 5.35 15.40
N TYR A 221 -44.99 6.08 16.07
CA TYR A 221 -45.17 6.57 17.45
C TYR A 221 -45.59 8.06 17.55
N ARG A 222 -45.85 8.72 16.41
CA ARG A 222 -46.29 10.13 16.32
C ARG A 222 -47.69 10.32 15.71
N ALA A 223 -48.55 9.31 15.78
CA ALA A 223 -49.96 9.41 15.40
C ALA A 223 -50.87 9.20 16.60
#